data_AF-A0A7J6QZJ2-F1
#
_entry.id   AF-A0A7J6QZJ2-F1
#
_cell.length_a   1.000
_cell.length_b   1.000
_cell.length_c   1.000
_cell.angle_alpha   90.00
_cell.angle_beta   90.00
_cell.angle_gamma   90.00
#
_symmetry.space_group_name_H-M   'P 1'
#
loop_
_entity.id
_entity.type
_entity.pdbx_description
1 polymer ?
#
loop_
_entity_poly.entity_id
_entity_poly.type
_entity_poly.pdbx_seq_one_letter_code
_entity_poly.pdbx_strand_id
1 'polypeptide(L)'
;MTECGFVAPRGSSKSCSFRSVAVAEDLKVDVVSSISGDFDSNVDLKSGFRVWECSIDLARYVHEHPAPVTKVLELGCGHALPGIAALLDSPTCTAYLHDLDPSVLRLITSQNVSRLPASAAKRTRYVTGAWGEGLTRLLKGDAGLFDLMLSSEGIYKQTSFEPLLAMLIDLLDPENGVALFAGKKLYFGCGGGTAPFMSFVEDHYSDTLTCRSVALFEDARSNIREIVEVHMDAISAGLPEEDTKTLPNMKHAQDRFILQCEDDVYSRQEKDAAKEELMKAIREQSQSVWYKELCEEFGWTPDQKLVAEMETKNEEELKKLELSIEDAQENLGDIEQRDAILNKGELYLRIGDREKAVEAFEEALKITVGVGARLDNILTQIRMNIFWNDIQGCKKNIDRAHSELSKGGDWERRNKLKVYDGLYQMMTRDFEAAAGQFLSGLQTFTATELMPFTDYIFYTVITSMVATDRKTVM
;
A
#
# COMPACT_ATOMS: atom_id res chain seq x y z
N MET A 1 30.13 -14.52 3.34
CA MET A 1 29.19 -13.44 3.70
C MET A 1 29.94 -12.50 4.61
N THR A 2 29.97 -11.20 4.31
CA THR A 2 30.55 -10.18 5.19
C THR A 2 29.70 -10.11 6.45
N GLU A 3 30.28 -10.31 7.63
CA GLU A 3 29.54 -10.17 8.90
C GLU A 3 29.08 -8.72 9.08
N CYS A 4 27.83 -8.54 9.53
CA CYS A 4 27.29 -7.22 9.83
C CYS A 4 27.90 -6.69 11.13
N GLY A 5 28.24 -5.41 11.18
CA GLY A 5 28.82 -4.83 12.40
C GLY A 5 29.14 -3.35 12.33
N PHE A 6 29.50 -2.79 13.48
CA PHE A 6 29.99 -1.42 13.57
C PHE A 6 31.47 -1.34 13.21
N VAL A 7 31.83 -0.32 12.44
CA VAL A 7 33.21 -0.09 12.01
C VAL A 7 33.79 1.09 12.78
N ALA A 8 34.88 0.84 13.51
CA ALA A 8 35.60 1.94 14.17
C ALA A 8 36.27 2.83 13.11
N PRO A 9 36.19 4.18 13.23
CA PRO A 9 36.95 5.08 12.40
C PRO A 9 38.44 4.88 12.71
N ARG A 10 39.15 4.12 11.88
CA ARG A 10 40.60 4.03 11.96
C ARG A 10 41.20 4.95 10.91
N GLY A 11 42.02 5.89 11.36
CA GLY A 11 42.87 6.67 10.45
C GLY A 11 43.71 5.73 9.61
N SER A 12 43.61 5.84 8.29
CA SER A 12 44.49 5.08 7.40
C SER A 12 45.86 5.75 7.37
N SER A 13 46.93 4.96 7.33
CA SER A 13 48.29 5.46 7.07
C SER A 13 48.51 5.85 5.61
N LYS A 14 47.50 5.72 4.74
CA LYS A 14 47.57 6.05 3.31
C LYS A 14 47.30 7.54 3.10
N SER A 15 48.11 8.17 2.26
CA SER A 15 47.89 9.56 1.85
C SER A 15 46.65 9.65 0.95
N CYS A 16 45.73 10.56 1.28
CA CYS A 16 44.52 10.83 0.52
C CYS A 16 44.59 12.25 -0.06
N SER A 17 44.18 12.41 -1.32
CA SER A 17 43.89 13.72 -1.91
C SER A 17 42.39 14.00 -1.82
N PHE A 18 42.03 15.28 -1.77
CA PHE A 18 40.65 15.72 -1.60
C PHE A 18 40.27 16.71 -2.70
N ARG A 19 39.00 16.69 -3.09
CA ARG A 19 38.36 17.74 -3.87
C ARG A 19 37.07 18.17 -3.18
N SER A 20 36.72 19.43 -3.26
CA SER A 20 35.42 19.91 -2.75
C SER A 20 34.34 19.71 -3.79
N VAL A 21 33.22 19.11 -3.40
CA VAL A 21 32.01 18.99 -4.21
C VAL A 21 31.03 20.05 -3.74
N ALA A 22 30.57 20.90 -4.67
CA ALA A 22 29.48 21.83 -4.41
C ALA A 22 28.16 21.05 -4.43
N VAL A 23 27.53 20.95 -3.27
CA VAL A 23 26.22 20.31 -3.11
C VAL A 23 25.13 21.33 -3.41
N ALA A 24 25.21 22.50 -2.76
CA ALA A 24 24.37 23.67 -2.98
C ALA A 24 25.24 24.95 -3.03
N GLU A 25 24.62 26.13 -3.13
CA GLU A 25 25.36 27.42 -3.18
C GLU A 25 26.20 27.67 -1.93
N ASP A 26 25.67 27.28 -0.76
CA ASP A 26 26.26 27.46 0.57
C ASP A 26 26.81 26.16 1.20
N LEU A 27 26.47 24.99 0.65
CA LEU A 27 27.00 23.70 1.12
C LEU A 27 28.09 23.13 0.20
N LYS A 28 29.29 22.94 0.76
CA LYS A 28 30.39 22.21 0.13
C LYS A 28 30.85 21.06 1.02
N VAL A 29 31.01 19.88 0.41
CA VAL A 29 31.51 18.68 1.09
C VAL A 29 32.83 18.26 0.46
N ASP A 30 33.85 18.11 1.29
CA ASP A 30 35.13 17.57 0.85
C ASP A 30 35.04 16.06 0.68
N VAL A 31 35.41 15.58 -0.51
CA VAL A 31 35.39 14.17 -0.86
C VAL A 31 36.78 13.69 -1.25
N VAL A 32 37.13 12.47 -0.88
CA VAL A 32 38.37 11.82 -1.34
C VAL A 32 38.37 11.72 -2.87
N SER A 33 39.41 12.29 -3.51
CA SER A 33 39.62 12.24 -4.96
C SER A 33 40.62 11.18 -5.41
N SER A 34 41.60 10.85 -4.57
CA SER A 34 42.52 9.73 -4.81
C SER A 34 43.15 9.22 -3.51
N ILE A 35 43.56 7.96 -3.50
CA ILE A 35 44.25 7.30 -2.39
C ILE A 35 45.52 6.65 -2.93
N SER A 36 46.64 6.74 -2.21
CA SER A 36 47.89 6.08 -2.59
C SER A 36 47.84 4.55 -2.40
N GLY A 37 48.21 3.79 -3.43
CA GLY A 37 48.47 2.34 -3.41
C GLY A 37 47.53 1.51 -4.33
N ASP A 38 48.01 0.37 -4.80
CA ASP A 38 47.24 -0.56 -5.64
C ASP A 38 46.14 -1.26 -4.82
N PHE A 39 44.92 -1.29 -5.35
CA PHE A 39 43.79 -2.02 -4.79
C PHE A 39 43.21 -2.97 -5.85
N ASP A 40 42.79 -4.14 -5.36
CA ASP A 40 42.37 -5.28 -6.15
C ASP A 40 41.10 -5.01 -6.98
N SER A 41 41.04 -5.59 -8.17
CA SER A 41 40.22 -5.11 -9.29
C SER A 41 38.78 -5.66 -9.34
N ASN A 42 38.01 -5.56 -8.26
CA ASN A 42 36.58 -5.94 -8.30
C ASN A 42 35.66 -4.72 -8.48
N VAL A 43 34.61 -4.86 -9.28
CA VAL A 43 33.76 -3.74 -9.73
C VAL A 43 32.92 -3.17 -8.58
N ASP A 44 32.44 -4.01 -7.66
CA ASP A 44 31.72 -3.57 -6.45
C ASP A 44 32.66 -2.93 -5.41
N LEU A 45 33.97 -3.22 -5.47
CA LEU A 45 34.99 -2.57 -4.62
C LEU A 45 35.35 -1.16 -5.10
N LYS A 46 35.11 -0.82 -6.37
CA LYS A 46 35.40 0.51 -6.93
C LYS A 46 34.22 1.49 -6.87
N SER A 47 32.99 1.01 -6.71
CA SER A 47 31.80 1.88 -6.73
C SER A 47 31.81 2.89 -5.58
N GLY A 48 32.21 2.47 -4.37
CA GLY A 48 32.33 3.34 -3.19
C GLY A 48 33.46 4.38 -3.25
N PHE A 49 34.36 4.30 -4.24
CA PHE A 49 35.42 5.29 -4.47
C PHE A 49 35.04 6.37 -5.47
N ARG A 50 33.94 6.18 -6.20
CA ARG A 50 33.42 7.18 -7.12
C ARG A 50 32.25 7.92 -6.46
N VAL A 51 32.28 9.24 -6.55
CA VAL A 51 31.09 10.04 -6.30
C VAL A 51 30.18 9.94 -7.52
N TRP A 52 28.99 9.36 -7.33
CA TRP A 52 27.96 9.25 -8.36
C TRP A 52 27.10 10.52 -8.41
N GLU A 53 26.56 10.82 -9.60
CA GLU A 53 25.77 12.04 -9.83
C GLU A 53 24.51 12.07 -8.95
N CYS A 54 23.81 10.94 -8.83
CA CYS A 54 22.64 10.81 -7.95
C CYS A 54 22.95 11.06 -6.46
N SER A 55 24.20 10.85 -6.01
CA SER A 55 24.61 11.15 -4.63
C SER A 55 24.70 12.66 -4.40
N ILE A 56 25.14 13.42 -5.41
CA ILE A 56 25.17 14.89 -5.38
C ILE A 56 23.76 15.44 -5.47
N ASP A 57 22.94 14.90 -6.38
CA ASP A 57 21.55 15.34 -6.56
C ASP A 57 20.71 15.07 -5.30
N LEU A 58 20.87 13.91 -4.67
CA LEU A 58 20.19 13.59 -3.40
C LEU A 58 20.67 14.47 -2.25
N ALA A 59 21.97 14.72 -2.13
CA ALA A 59 22.51 15.61 -1.11
C ALA A 59 22.00 17.05 -1.28
N ARG A 60 21.88 17.53 -2.53
CA ARG A 60 21.31 18.84 -2.83
C ARG A 60 19.84 18.89 -2.44
N TYR A 61 19.06 17.88 -2.86
CA TYR A 61 17.63 17.83 -2.56
C TYR A 61 17.36 17.85 -1.06
N VAL A 62 18.09 17.04 -0.28
CA VAL A 62 17.99 17.01 1.19
C VAL A 62 18.31 18.37 1.81
N HIS A 63 19.33 19.06 1.30
CA HIS A 63 19.74 20.37 1.82
C HIS A 63 18.73 21.48 1.49
N GLU A 64 18.16 21.45 0.27
CA GLU A 64 17.17 22.42 -0.18
C GLU A 64 15.78 22.20 0.45
N HIS A 65 15.51 21.00 0.98
CA HIS A 65 14.26 20.62 1.63
C HIS A 65 14.49 20.15 3.07
N PRO A 66 14.95 21.04 3.97
CA PRO A 66 15.30 20.66 5.33
C PRO A 66 14.07 20.20 6.11
N ALA A 67 14.16 19.02 6.72
CA ALA A 67 13.19 18.46 7.64
C ALA A 67 13.83 18.27 9.02
N PRO A 68 13.04 18.33 10.12
CA PRO A 68 13.56 18.02 11.46
C PRO A 68 13.89 16.52 11.55
N VAL A 69 15.16 16.18 11.35
CA VAL A 69 15.64 14.79 11.38
C VAL A 69 16.49 14.56 12.64
N THR A 70 16.14 13.55 13.42
CA THR A 70 16.91 13.13 14.61
C THR A 70 17.82 11.93 14.32
N LYS A 71 17.43 11.04 13.40
CA LYS A 71 18.19 9.86 12.98
C LYS A 71 18.08 9.68 11.47
N VAL A 72 19.23 9.71 10.80
CA VAL A 72 19.34 9.42 9.37
C VAL A 72 20.15 8.15 9.13
N LEU A 73 19.70 7.31 8.21
CA LEU A 73 20.43 6.15 7.72
C LEU A 73 20.71 6.30 6.23
N GLU A 74 21.98 6.31 5.84
CA GLU A 74 22.39 6.28 4.44
C GLU A 74 22.91 4.89 4.06
N LEU A 75 22.18 4.18 3.21
CA LEU A 75 22.49 2.84 2.71
C LEU A 75 23.33 2.92 1.44
N GLY A 76 24.52 2.30 1.46
CA GLY A 76 25.48 2.36 0.35
C GLY A 76 26.12 3.75 0.21
N CYS A 77 26.60 4.29 1.33
CA CYS A 77 26.95 5.70 1.46
C CYS A 77 28.17 6.12 0.63
N GLY A 78 29.16 5.26 0.38
CA GLY A 78 30.40 5.65 -0.30
C GLY A 78 31.07 6.87 0.38
N HIS A 79 30.91 8.05 -0.23
CA HIS A 79 31.40 9.34 0.31
C HIS A 79 30.46 10.00 1.33
N ALA A 80 29.28 9.44 1.57
CA ALA A 80 28.25 9.89 2.51
C ALA A 80 27.75 11.32 2.27
N LEU A 81 27.68 11.76 1.00
CA LEU A 81 27.23 13.12 0.67
C LEU A 81 25.81 13.41 1.20
N PRO A 82 24.78 12.59 0.90
CA PRO A 82 23.43 12.77 1.44
C PRO A 82 23.35 12.77 2.97
N GLY A 83 23.99 11.80 3.64
CA GLY A 83 23.96 11.69 5.09
C GLY A 83 24.70 12.83 5.78
N ILE A 84 25.79 13.33 5.18
CA ILE A 84 26.50 14.53 5.67
C ILE A 84 25.64 15.78 5.49
N ALA A 85 24.93 15.94 4.37
CA ALA A 85 24.00 17.07 4.18
C ALA A 85 22.94 17.09 5.30
N ALA A 86 22.22 15.98 5.48
CA ALA A 86 21.23 15.84 6.56
C ALA A 86 21.81 16.12 7.96
N LEU A 87 23.03 15.62 8.23
CA LEU A 87 23.71 15.80 9.51
C LEU A 87 24.08 17.26 9.81
N LEU A 88 24.44 18.03 8.79
CA LEU A 88 24.85 19.43 8.92
C LEU A 88 23.62 20.34 9.07
N ASP A 89 22.53 20.03 8.38
CA ASP A 89 21.29 20.81 8.45
C ASP A 89 20.51 20.58 9.74
N SER A 90 20.71 19.42 10.38
CA SER A 90 20.06 19.05 11.64
C SER A 90 21.06 18.88 12.80
N PRO A 91 21.20 19.86 13.72
CA PRO A 91 22.17 19.84 14.82
C PRO A 91 22.02 18.69 15.82
N THR A 92 20.82 18.12 15.95
CA THR A 92 20.48 17.01 16.86
C THR A 92 20.54 15.64 16.17
N CYS A 93 20.74 15.60 14.86
CA CYS A 93 20.73 14.37 14.06
C CYS A 93 21.88 13.41 14.42
N THR A 94 21.65 12.11 14.41
CA THR A 94 22.71 11.10 14.36
C THR A 94 22.67 10.41 13.00
N ALA A 95 23.81 10.37 12.31
CA ALA A 95 23.92 9.79 10.98
C ALA A 95 24.55 8.39 11.02
N TYR A 96 23.80 7.40 10.56
CA TYR A 96 24.25 6.03 10.35
C TYR A 96 24.66 5.88 8.89
N LEU A 97 25.96 5.70 8.65
CA LEU A 97 26.57 5.63 7.34
C LEU A 97 26.92 4.17 7.06
N HIS A 98 26.20 3.56 6.13
CA HIS A 98 26.31 2.15 5.81
C HIS A 98 27.04 1.90 4.49
N ASP A 99 27.94 0.92 4.45
CA ASP A 99 28.49 0.38 3.21
C ASP A 99 28.75 -1.13 3.33
N LEU A 100 28.59 -1.86 2.22
CA LEU A 100 28.85 -3.29 2.16
C LEU A 100 30.33 -3.60 2.47
N ASP A 101 31.25 -2.76 2.00
CA ASP A 101 32.68 -2.93 2.25
C ASP A 101 33.15 -2.03 3.41
N PRO A 102 33.60 -2.61 4.53
CA PRO A 102 34.11 -1.82 5.65
C PRO A 102 35.38 -1.01 5.31
N SER A 103 36.07 -1.32 4.22
CA SER A 103 37.21 -0.54 3.74
C SER A 103 36.79 0.80 3.14
N VAL A 104 35.62 0.89 2.49
CA VAL A 104 35.04 2.16 2.03
C VAL A 104 34.79 3.07 3.23
N LEU A 105 34.16 2.55 4.29
CA LEU A 105 33.90 3.30 5.52
C LEU A 105 35.19 3.83 6.17
N ARG A 106 36.24 3.00 6.24
CA ARG A 106 37.52 3.37 6.85
C ARG A 106 38.36 4.31 5.99
N LEU A 107 38.36 4.14 4.68
CA LEU A 107 39.30 4.85 3.79
C LEU A 107 38.69 6.06 3.10
N ILE A 108 37.38 6.08 2.93
CA ILE A 108 36.65 7.12 2.20
C ILE A 108 35.73 7.87 3.15
N THR A 109 34.70 7.21 3.67
CA THR A 109 33.64 7.86 4.44
C THR A 109 34.19 8.57 5.67
N SER A 110 35.05 7.89 6.45
CA SER A 110 35.63 8.50 7.66
C SER A 110 36.57 9.67 7.36
N GLN A 111 37.22 9.70 6.19
CA GLN A 111 38.07 10.82 5.79
C GLN A 111 37.22 12.07 5.53
N ASN A 112 36.08 11.92 4.86
CA ASN A 112 35.15 13.03 4.63
C ASN A 112 34.56 13.53 5.96
N VAL A 113 34.10 12.61 6.82
CA VAL A 113 33.56 12.95 8.15
C VAL A 113 34.59 13.67 9.03
N SER A 114 35.88 13.31 8.94
CA SER A 114 36.95 13.96 9.71
C SER A 114 37.18 15.43 9.37
N ARG A 115 36.66 15.89 8.21
CA ARG A 115 36.72 17.29 7.76
C ARG A 115 35.54 18.13 8.23
N LEU A 116 34.51 17.50 8.80
CA LEU A 116 33.36 18.20 9.34
C LEU A 116 33.69 18.86 10.69
N PRO A 117 32.89 19.84 11.15
CA PRO A 117 32.97 20.33 12.52
C PRO A 117 32.95 19.17 13.52
N ALA A 118 33.79 19.23 14.56
CA ALA A 118 33.96 18.13 15.51
C ALA A 118 32.66 17.71 16.21
N SER A 119 31.70 18.64 16.36
CA SER A 119 30.35 18.36 16.88
C SER A 119 29.51 17.49 15.93
N ALA A 120 29.61 17.70 14.62
CA ALA A 120 28.96 16.87 13.61
C ALA A 120 29.65 15.50 13.50
N ALA A 121 30.99 15.47 13.42
CA ALA A 121 31.74 14.24 13.26
C ALA A 121 31.52 13.21 14.40
N LYS A 122 31.23 13.66 15.63
CA LYS A 122 30.92 12.77 16.78
C LYS A 122 29.54 12.12 16.70
N ARG A 123 28.64 12.67 15.89
CA ARG A 123 27.26 12.20 15.69
C ARG A 123 27.13 11.23 14.52
N THR A 124 28.24 10.65 14.03
CA THR A 124 28.20 9.63 12.99
C THR A 124 28.43 8.23 13.56
N ARG A 125 27.86 7.22 12.90
CA ARG A 125 28.03 5.79 13.16
C ARG A 125 28.33 5.11 11.82
N TYR A 126 29.31 4.21 11.79
CA TYR A 126 29.67 3.47 10.57
C TYR A 126 29.20 2.03 10.70
N VAL A 127 28.43 1.55 9.73
CA VAL A 127 27.83 0.23 9.77
C VAL A 127 28.19 -0.53 8.50
N THR A 128 28.60 -1.78 8.62
CA THR A 128 28.90 -2.64 7.47
C THR A 128 28.05 -3.89 7.47
N GLY A 129 27.91 -4.51 6.30
CA GLY A 129 27.15 -5.75 6.11
C GLY A 129 26.28 -5.73 4.86
N ALA A 130 25.80 -6.91 4.46
CA ALA A 130 24.81 -7.02 3.40
C ALA A 130 23.43 -6.52 3.86
N TRP A 131 22.65 -5.98 2.94
CA TRP A 131 21.24 -5.65 3.21
C TRP A 131 20.44 -6.91 3.53
N GLY A 132 19.44 -6.76 4.40
CA GLY A 132 18.59 -7.83 4.90
C GLY A 132 18.64 -8.00 6.42
N GLU A 133 18.06 -9.09 6.91
CA GLU A 133 17.71 -9.32 8.33
C GLU A 133 18.87 -9.07 9.32
N GLY A 134 20.09 -9.49 8.97
CA GLY A 134 21.25 -9.30 9.85
C GLY A 134 21.58 -7.83 10.11
N LEU A 135 21.51 -7.00 9.07
CA LEU A 135 21.73 -5.56 9.17
C LEU A 135 20.53 -4.87 9.84
N THR A 136 19.31 -5.27 9.50
CA THR A 136 18.08 -4.80 10.15
C THR A 136 18.17 -4.98 11.67
N ARG A 137 18.49 -6.19 12.13
CA ARG A 137 18.56 -6.52 13.56
C ARG A 137 19.61 -5.69 14.29
N LEU A 138 20.77 -5.48 13.65
CA LEU A 138 21.85 -4.66 14.22
C LEU A 138 21.42 -3.20 14.39
N LEU A 139 20.82 -2.62 13.34
CA LEU A 139 20.37 -1.22 13.36
C LEU A 139 19.21 -1.00 14.33
N LYS A 140 18.23 -1.91 14.35
CA LYS A 140 17.07 -1.86 15.26
C LYS A 140 17.50 -1.96 16.73
N GLY A 141 18.54 -2.74 17.01
CA GLY A 141 19.09 -2.89 18.37
C GLY A 141 19.88 -1.69 18.89
N ASP A 142 20.48 -0.88 18.02
CA ASP A 142 21.29 0.29 18.39
C ASP A 142 20.54 1.62 18.26
N ALA A 143 19.88 1.83 17.11
CA ALA A 143 19.24 3.10 16.74
C ALA A 143 17.71 3.11 16.97
N GLY A 144 17.07 1.94 16.90
CA GLY A 144 15.62 1.82 16.76
C GLY A 144 15.18 2.20 15.34
N LEU A 145 14.20 3.10 15.24
CA LEU A 145 13.64 3.60 13.96
C LEU A 145 14.38 4.84 13.44
N PHE A 146 14.24 5.15 12.15
CA PHE A 146 14.87 6.28 11.47
C PHE A 146 13.82 7.23 10.90
N ASP A 147 14.04 8.54 11.06
CA ASP A 147 13.15 9.56 10.49
C ASP A 147 13.45 9.75 8.99
N LEU A 148 14.71 9.50 8.58
CA LEU A 148 15.14 9.65 7.21
C LEU A 148 16.02 8.47 6.78
N MET A 149 15.61 7.78 5.73
CA MET A 149 16.44 6.76 5.05
C MET A 149 16.85 7.25 3.67
N LEU A 150 18.13 7.12 3.33
CA LEU A 150 18.70 7.64 2.09
C LEU A 150 19.42 6.51 1.35
N SER A 151 19.26 6.46 0.03
CA SER A 151 20.16 5.66 -0.81
C SER A 151 20.30 6.26 -2.19
N SER A 152 21.55 6.53 -2.59
CA SER A 152 21.87 6.94 -3.96
C SER A 152 22.47 5.76 -4.73
N GLU A 153 21.94 5.48 -5.92
CA GLU A 153 22.34 4.34 -6.78
C GLU A 153 22.08 2.96 -6.16
N GLY A 154 21.38 2.85 -5.03
CA GLY A 154 21.10 1.57 -4.36
C GLY A 154 20.13 0.65 -5.11
N ILE A 155 19.29 1.22 -5.98
CA ILE A 155 18.23 0.53 -6.74
C ILE A 155 18.65 0.21 -8.19
N TYR A 156 19.95 0.13 -8.47
CA TYR A 156 20.45 -0.18 -9.81
C TYR A 156 20.27 -1.65 -10.24
N LYS A 157 20.11 -2.57 -9.27
CA LYS A 157 19.87 -4.00 -9.47
C LYS A 157 18.51 -4.40 -8.90
N GLN A 158 17.66 -5.03 -9.71
CA GLN A 158 16.32 -5.46 -9.28
C GLN A 158 16.35 -6.47 -8.12
N THR A 159 17.39 -7.32 -8.04
CA THR A 159 17.57 -8.28 -6.94
C THR A 159 17.80 -7.64 -5.57
N SER A 160 18.07 -6.33 -5.54
CA SER A 160 18.28 -5.57 -4.30
C SER A 160 17.02 -4.90 -3.78
N PHE A 161 15.92 -4.88 -4.55
CA PHE A 161 14.67 -4.19 -4.17
C PHE A 161 14.06 -4.80 -2.92
N GLU A 162 13.85 -6.11 -2.93
CA GLU A 162 13.22 -6.85 -1.83
C GLU A 162 13.98 -6.70 -0.48
N PRO A 163 15.30 -6.98 -0.38
CA PRO A 163 16.03 -6.75 0.87
C PRO A 163 16.00 -5.30 1.35
N LEU A 164 15.97 -4.33 0.43
CA LEU A 164 15.98 -2.91 0.73
C LEU A 164 14.63 -2.43 1.27
N LEU A 165 13.53 -2.86 0.64
CA LEU A 165 12.17 -2.56 1.07
C LEU A 165 11.83 -3.24 2.39
N ALA A 166 12.23 -4.50 2.58
CA ALA A 166 12.07 -5.19 3.87
C ALA A 166 12.80 -4.46 5.00
N MET A 167 14.02 -3.97 4.75
CA MET A 167 14.75 -3.13 5.69
C MET A 167 14.03 -1.81 5.98
N LEU A 168 13.51 -1.14 4.94
CA LEU A 168 12.76 0.11 5.08
C LEU A 168 11.54 -0.09 5.98
N ILE A 169 10.75 -1.14 5.74
CA ILE A 169 9.55 -1.46 6.52
C ILE A 169 9.89 -1.67 8.01
N ASP A 170 11.05 -2.26 8.30
CA ASP A 170 11.43 -2.58 9.68
C ASP A 170 12.12 -1.44 10.45
N LEU A 171 12.66 -0.45 9.73
CA LEU A 171 13.56 0.56 10.26
C LEU A 171 13.05 2.00 10.08
N LEU A 172 12.14 2.26 9.16
CA LEU A 172 11.59 3.60 8.95
C LEU A 172 10.56 3.90 10.03
N ASP A 173 10.54 5.15 10.52
CA ASP A 173 9.49 5.61 11.42
C ASP A 173 8.12 5.59 10.69
N PRO A 174 7.09 4.93 11.24
CA PRO A 174 5.82 4.74 10.55
C PRO A 174 4.93 5.99 10.52
N GLU A 175 5.14 6.96 11.40
CA GLU A 175 4.28 8.15 11.48
C GLU A 175 4.84 9.29 10.62
N ASN A 176 6.16 9.50 10.65
CA ASN A 176 6.79 10.66 10.02
C ASN A 176 8.05 10.32 9.22
N GLY A 177 8.40 9.03 9.11
CA GLY A 177 9.62 8.61 8.42
C GLY A 177 9.50 8.72 6.91
N VAL A 178 10.57 9.21 6.29
CA VAL A 178 10.67 9.34 4.83
C VAL A 178 11.91 8.60 4.32
N ALA A 179 11.76 7.85 3.24
CA ALA A 179 12.87 7.25 2.52
C ALA A 179 13.05 7.89 1.15
N LEU A 180 14.27 8.31 0.81
CA LEU A 180 14.61 8.93 -0.46
C LEU A 180 15.61 8.06 -1.24
N PHE A 181 15.22 7.67 -2.45
CA PHE A 181 16.02 6.88 -3.37
C PHE A 181 16.36 7.70 -4.60
N ALA A 182 17.64 7.95 -4.83
CA ALA A 182 18.11 8.64 -6.02
C ALA A 182 18.75 7.66 -6.99
N GLY A 183 18.32 7.68 -8.25
CA GLY A 183 18.85 6.79 -9.27
C GLY A 183 18.52 7.25 -10.68
N LYS A 184 19.00 6.51 -11.66
CA LYS A 184 18.55 6.68 -13.05
C LYS A 184 17.18 6.06 -13.22
N LYS A 185 16.38 6.64 -14.13
CA LYS A 185 15.07 6.09 -14.50
C LYS A 185 15.15 4.64 -14.98
N LEU A 186 16.20 4.33 -15.75
CA LEU A 186 16.51 2.96 -16.19
C LEU A 186 18.03 2.75 -16.26
N TYR A 187 18.50 1.62 -15.71
CA TYR A 187 19.87 1.14 -15.87
C TYR A 187 19.93 0.02 -16.92
N PHE A 188 20.64 0.27 -18.02
CA PHE A 188 20.84 -0.73 -19.05
C PHE A 188 21.70 -1.89 -18.54
N GLY A 189 21.19 -3.13 -18.71
CA GLY A 189 21.93 -4.36 -18.40
C GLY A 189 21.82 -4.87 -16.95
N CYS A 190 21.15 -4.14 -16.05
CA CYS A 190 20.96 -4.54 -14.65
C CYS A 190 19.49 -4.69 -14.23
N GLY A 191 18.54 -4.25 -15.07
CA GLY A 191 17.10 -4.36 -14.82
C GLY A 191 16.55 -3.40 -13.76
N GLY A 192 17.40 -2.68 -13.03
CA GLY A 192 16.99 -1.70 -12.02
C GLY A 192 16.82 -0.28 -12.56
N GLY A 193 16.56 0.64 -11.64
CA GLY A 193 16.21 2.04 -11.91
C GLY A 193 15.00 2.49 -11.10
N THR A 194 14.73 3.79 -11.06
CA THR A 194 13.58 4.33 -10.31
C THR A 194 12.24 3.85 -10.90
N ALA A 195 12.10 3.75 -12.21
CA ALA A 195 10.87 3.24 -12.83
C ALA A 195 10.54 1.79 -12.46
N PRO A 196 11.44 0.80 -12.65
CA PRO A 196 11.16 -0.58 -12.22
C PRO A 196 11.08 -0.72 -10.69
N PHE A 197 11.74 0.15 -9.93
CA PHE A 197 11.62 0.17 -8.47
C PHE A 197 10.23 0.63 -8.02
N MET A 198 9.70 1.73 -8.58
CA MET A 198 8.33 2.19 -8.29
C MET A 198 7.28 1.16 -8.69
N SER A 199 7.39 0.57 -9.89
CA SER A 199 6.51 -0.53 -10.32
C SER A 199 6.56 -1.71 -9.35
N PHE A 200 7.76 -2.08 -8.86
CA PHE A 200 7.90 -3.17 -7.89
C PHE A 200 7.25 -2.84 -6.53
N VAL A 201 7.30 -1.58 -6.09
CA VAL A 201 6.59 -1.14 -4.87
C VAL A 201 5.08 -1.18 -5.09
N GLU A 202 4.58 -0.68 -6.22
CA GLU A 202 3.15 -0.71 -6.56
C GLU A 202 2.61 -2.15 -6.69
N ASP A 203 3.39 -3.05 -7.30
CA ASP A 203 2.99 -4.44 -7.56
C ASP A 203 3.02 -5.34 -6.31
N HIS A 204 3.87 -5.02 -5.32
CA HIS A 204 4.14 -5.91 -4.17
C HIS A 204 3.90 -5.28 -2.79
N TYR A 205 3.84 -3.96 -2.68
CA TYR A 205 3.83 -3.21 -1.42
C TYR A 205 2.84 -2.04 -1.40
N SER A 206 1.90 -1.96 -2.35
CA SER A 206 0.93 -0.86 -2.46
C SER A 206 0.04 -0.68 -1.22
N ASP A 207 -0.13 -1.71 -0.40
CA ASP A 207 -0.88 -1.64 0.87
C ASP A 207 -0.06 -1.06 2.04
N THR A 208 1.27 -0.95 1.89
CA THR A 208 2.19 -0.60 2.98
C THR A 208 3.03 0.64 2.66
N LEU A 209 3.39 0.81 1.39
CA LEU A 209 4.32 1.82 0.93
C LEU A 209 3.75 2.54 -0.28
N THR A 210 3.83 3.85 -0.24
CA THR A 210 3.54 4.73 -1.37
C THR A 210 4.85 5.31 -1.87
N CYS A 211 5.02 5.31 -3.18
CA CYS A 211 6.16 5.89 -3.85
C CYS A 211 5.74 7.02 -4.79
N ARG A 212 6.50 8.11 -4.79
CA ARG A 212 6.30 9.22 -5.74
C ARG A 212 7.62 9.81 -6.19
N SER A 213 7.66 10.26 -7.43
CA SER A 213 8.77 11.05 -7.96
C SER A 213 8.71 12.47 -7.39
N VAL A 214 9.79 12.92 -6.76
CA VAL A 214 9.87 14.26 -6.13
C VAL A 214 10.87 15.19 -6.82
N ALA A 215 11.79 14.65 -7.62
CA ALA A 215 12.70 15.45 -8.44
C ALA A 215 13.14 14.70 -9.70
N LEU A 216 13.26 15.44 -10.81
CA LEU A 216 13.74 14.94 -12.10
C LEU A 216 14.89 15.83 -12.59
N PHE A 217 15.95 15.19 -13.08
CA PHE A 217 17.14 15.86 -13.59
C PHE A 217 17.43 15.41 -15.03
N GLU A 218 17.32 16.34 -15.95
CA GLU A 218 17.60 16.16 -17.37
C GLU A 218 18.76 17.06 -17.79
N ASP A 219 19.98 16.52 -17.86
CA ASP A 219 21.18 17.27 -18.24
C ASP A 219 21.59 17.06 -19.71
N ALA A 220 20.74 16.36 -20.48
CA ALA A 220 20.95 15.95 -21.88
C ALA A 220 22.27 15.18 -22.14
N ARG A 221 23.00 14.78 -21.09
CA ARG A 221 24.31 14.08 -21.17
C ARG A 221 24.25 12.71 -20.50
N SER A 222 23.37 12.53 -19.53
CA SER A 222 23.11 11.30 -18.79
C SER A 222 21.69 10.79 -19.05
N ASN A 223 21.42 9.53 -18.68
CA ASN A 223 20.04 9.06 -18.55
C ASN A 223 19.32 9.92 -17.50
N ILE A 224 18.03 10.18 -17.72
CA ILE A 224 17.16 10.91 -16.78
C ILE A 224 17.37 10.37 -15.37
N ARG A 225 17.80 11.24 -14.46
CA ARG A 225 17.97 10.93 -13.04
C ARG A 225 16.74 11.40 -12.28
N GLU A 226 16.38 10.67 -11.25
CA GLU A 226 15.13 10.86 -10.53
C GLU A 226 15.36 10.58 -9.05
N ILE A 227 14.67 11.34 -8.20
CA ILE A 227 14.55 11.06 -6.77
C ILE A 227 13.13 10.59 -6.51
N VAL A 228 13.03 9.40 -5.94
CA VAL A 228 11.78 8.78 -5.51
C VAL A 228 11.71 8.89 -4.00
N GLU A 229 10.61 9.45 -3.53
CA GLU A 229 10.23 9.44 -2.13
C GLU A 229 9.32 8.24 -1.87
N VAL A 230 9.64 7.50 -0.82
CA VAL A 230 8.84 6.39 -0.30
C VAL A 230 8.50 6.74 1.14
N HIS A 231 7.22 6.71 1.46
CA HIS A 231 6.75 6.79 2.85
C HIS A 231 6.01 5.51 3.19
N MET A 232 5.95 5.20 4.49
CA MET A 232 4.92 4.28 4.93
C MET A 232 3.59 4.96 4.66
N ASP A 233 2.69 4.28 3.97
CA ASP A 233 1.30 4.63 4.13
C ASP A 233 1.01 4.42 5.60
N ALA A 234 0.51 5.47 6.25
CA ALA A 234 0.08 5.36 7.62
C ALA A 234 -0.95 4.22 7.65
N ILE A 235 -0.50 3.05 8.09
CA ILE A 235 -1.34 2.09 8.75
C ILE A 235 -1.84 2.90 9.95
N SER A 236 -2.99 3.55 9.78
CA SER A 236 -3.95 3.76 10.85
C SER A 236 -3.74 2.64 11.83
N ALA A 237 -3.22 2.95 13.02
CA ALA A 237 -2.91 1.95 14.01
C ALA A 237 -4.09 0.96 14.13
N GLY A 238 -3.94 -0.20 13.50
CA GLY A 238 -4.83 -1.36 13.60
C GLY A 238 -6.15 -1.40 12.82
N LEU A 239 -6.49 -0.57 11.82
CA LEU A 239 -7.72 -0.79 11.04
C LEU A 239 -7.59 -0.41 9.54
N PRO A 240 -7.69 -1.35 8.59
CA PRO A 240 -7.83 -1.02 7.17
C PRO A 240 -8.97 -0.01 6.98
N GLU A 241 -8.71 1.03 6.19
CA GLU A 241 -9.69 2.06 5.89
C GLU A 241 -10.98 1.43 5.34
N GLU A 242 -12.12 1.90 5.83
CA GLU A 242 -13.43 1.50 5.29
C GLU A 242 -13.49 1.96 3.83
N ASP A 243 -13.55 0.99 2.92
CA ASP A 243 -13.74 1.28 1.50
C ASP A 243 -15.22 1.62 1.24
N THR A 244 -15.61 2.81 1.73
CA THR A 244 -16.97 3.38 1.71
C THR A 244 -17.51 3.62 0.29
N LYS A 245 -16.69 3.40 -0.73
CA LYS A 245 -17.02 3.55 -2.15
C LYS A 245 -17.53 2.26 -2.79
N THR A 246 -17.44 1.13 -2.09
CA THR A 246 -17.85 -0.17 -2.65
C THR A 246 -19.36 -0.37 -2.58
N LEU A 247 -19.97 -0.74 -3.71
CA LEU A 247 -21.39 -1.05 -3.83
C LEU A 247 -21.61 -2.57 -3.87
N PRO A 248 -22.63 -3.11 -3.18
CA PRO A 248 -23.56 -2.43 -2.26
C PRO A 248 -22.92 -2.14 -0.89
N ASN A 249 -23.27 -0.99 -0.29
CA ASN A 249 -22.80 -0.62 1.05
C ASN A 249 -23.44 -1.53 2.11
N MET A 250 -22.65 -2.33 2.81
CA MET A 250 -23.15 -3.28 3.81
C MET A 250 -23.75 -2.61 5.05
N LYS A 251 -23.35 -1.37 5.37
CA LYS A 251 -23.91 -0.61 6.49
C LYS A 251 -25.41 -0.38 6.32
N HIS A 252 -25.84 -0.12 5.09
CA HIS A 252 -27.24 0.07 4.73
C HIS A 252 -28.10 -1.19 5.02
N ALA A 253 -27.54 -2.39 4.82
CA ALA A 253 -28.22 -3.63 5.19
C ALA A 253 -28.33 -3.78 6.72
N GLN A 254 -27.28 -3.38 7.45
CA GLN A 254 -27.28 -3.40 8.90
C GLN A 254 -28.32 -2.42 9.48
N ASP A 255 -28.40 -1.21 8.96
CA ASP A 255 -29.38 -0.21 9.39
C ASP A 255 -30.82 -0.68 9.12
N ARG A 256 -31.07 -1.32 7.97
CA ARG A 256 -32.35 -1.97 7.67
C ARG A 256 -32.67 -3.07 8.70
N PHE A 257 -31.69 -3.88 9.07
CA PHE A 257 -31.87 -4.93 10.08
C PHE A 257 -32.19 -4.36 11.47
N ILE A 258 -31.54 -3.27 11.89
CA ILE A 258 -31.82 -2.57 13.15
C ILE A 258 -33.27 -2.10 13.21
N LEU A 259 -33.80 -1.60 12.10
CA LEU A 259 -35.19 -1.15 11.99
C LEU A 259 -36.22 -2.29 12.05
N GLN A 260 -35.88 -3.48 11.55
CA GLN A 260 -36.75 -4.67 11.62
C GLN A 260 -36.82 -5.28 13.02
N CYS A 261 -35.78 -5.11 13.84
CA CYS A 261 -35.72 -5.70 15.16
C CYS A 261 -36.77 -5.10 16.13
N GLU A 262 -37.21 -5.89 17.10
CA GLU A 262 -38.18 -5.45 18.12
C GLU A 262 -37.61 -4.34 19.04
N ASP A 263 -38.48 -3.56 19.68
CA ASP A 263 -38.12 -2.40 20.54
C ASP A 263 -37.33 -2.79 21.81
N ASP A 264 -37.26 -4.08 22.14
CA ASP A 264 -36.52 -4.59 23.31
C ASP A 264 -35.02 -4.79 23.03
N VAL A 265 -34.62 -4.89 21.75
CA VAL A 265 -33.22 -5.14 21.34
C VAL A 265 -32.47 -3.85 21.01
N TYR A 266 -33.14 -2.89 20.37
CA TYR A 266 -32.57 -1.59 20.03
C TYR A 266 -33.44 -0.46 20.55
N SER A 267 -32.80 0.56 21.13
CA SER A 267 -33.50 1.74 21.61
C SER A 267 -34.12 2.53 20.46
N ARG A 268 -35.19 3.29 20.74
CA ARG A 268 -35.81 4.17 19.75
C ARG A 268 -34.83 5.20 19.18
N GLN A 269 -33.85 5.64 19.98
CA GLN A 269 -32.81 6.57 19.53
C GLN A 269 -31.89 5.95 18.47
N GLU A 270 -31.50 4.68 18.64
CA GLU A 270 -30.69 3.96 17.65
C GLU A 270 -31.47 3.68 16.36
N LYS A 271 -32.76 3.36 16.47
CA LYS A 271 -33.64 3.20 15.29
C LYS A 271 -33.84 4.51 14.54
N ASP A 272 -34.03 5.63 15.26
CA ASP A 272 -34.16 6.95 14.65
C ASP A 272 -32.86 7.39 13.96
N ALA A 273 -31.70 7.11 14.56
CA ALA A 273 -30.39 7.38 13.96
C ALA A 273 -30.15 6.54 12.69
N ALA A 274 -30.41 5.23 12.74
CA ALA A 274 -30.31 4.34 11.58
C ALA A 274 -31.24 4.80 10.44
N LYS A 275 -32.45 5.25 10.77
CA LYS A 275 -33.39 5.83 9.79
C LYS A 275 -32.85 7.12 9.17
N GLU A 276 -32.24 8.01 9.96
CA GLU A 276 -31.67 9.25 9.44
C GLU A 276 -30.50 8.99 8.50
N GLU A 277 -29.60 8.08 8.86
CA GLU A 277 -28.48 7.67 8.01
C GLU A 277 -28.94 7.03 6.70
N LEU A 278 -29.92 6.13 6.76
CA LEU A 278 -30.54 5.54 5.57
C LEU A 278 -31.18 6.61 4.66
N MET A 279 -31.94 7.54 5.24
CA MET A 279 -32.58 8.61 4.47
C MET A 279 -31.56 9.55 3.83
N LYS A 280 -30.42 9.79 4.48
CA LYS A 280 -29.30 10.55 3.91
C LYS A 280 -28.68 9.79 2.74
N ALA A 281 -28.38 8.50 2.91
CA ALA A 281 -27.81 7.66 1.86
C ALA A 281 -28.73 7.54 0.64
N ILE A 282 -30.05 7.37 0.86
CA ILE A 282 -31.06 7.31 -0.20
C ILE A 282 -31.05 8.59 -1.05
N ARG A 283 -30.92 9.76 -0.40
CA ARG A 283 -30.85 11.06 -1.10
C ARG A 283 -29.53 11.24 -1.85
N GLU A 284 -28.42 10.86 -1.26
CA GLU A 284 -27.09 10.98 -1.86
C GLU A 284 -26.90 10.05 -3.06
N GLN A 285 -27.39 8.80 -2.96
CA GLN A 285 -27.23 7.76 -3.98
C GLN A 285 -28.43 7.65 -4.94
N SER A 286 -29.48 8.45 -4.73
CA SER A 286 -30.72 8.46 -5.53
C SER A 286 -31.41 7.08 -5.61
N GLN A 287 -31.54 6.39 -4.48
CA GLN A 287 -32.01 4.99 -4.40
C GLN A 287 -33.55 4.88 -4.46
N SER A 288 -34.13 5.15 -5.64
CA SER A 288 -35.59 5.29 -5.78
C SER A 288 -36.37 3.99 -5.56
N VAL A 289 -35.85 2.85 -6.02
CA VAL A 289 -36.52 1.54 -5.90
C VAL A 289 -36.45 1.05 -4.46
N TRP A 290 -35.26 1.10 -3.87
CA TRP A 290 -35.06 0.67 -2.49
C TRP A 290 -35.86 1.51 -1.48
N TYR A 291 -35.98 2.83 -1.70
CA TYR A 291 -36.81 3.68 -0.84
C TYR A 291 -38.29 3.30 -0.86
N LYS A 292 -38.83 2.88 -2.01
CA LYS A 292 -40.22 2.41 -2.11
C LYS A 292 -40.41 1.12 -1.32
N GLU A 293 -39.51 0.15 -1.47
CA GLU A 293 -39.54 -1.10 -0.71
C GLU A 293 -39.46 -0.85 0.80
N LEU A 294 -38.56 0.04 1.25
CA LEU A 294 -38.44 0.42 2.66
C LEU A 294 -39.69 1.14 3.18
N CYS A 295 -40.32 2.00 2.38
CA CYS A 295 -41.56 2.67 2.77
C CYS A 295 -42.72 1.68 2.94
N GLU A 296 -42.81 0.67 2.08
CA GLU A 296 -43.79 -0.42 2.20
C GLU A 296 -43.52 -1.31 3.41
N GLU A 297 -42.26 -1.70 3.61
CA GLU A 297 -41.83 -2.59 4.69
C GLU A 297 -42.01 -1.98 6.08
N PHE A 298 -41.70 -0.69 6.26
CA PHE A 298 -41.78 0.01 7.54
C PHE A 298 -43.00 0.93 7.69
N GLY A 299 -43.88 0.97 6.69
CA GLY A 299 -45.08 1.82 6.70
C GLY A 299 -44.79 3.33 6.75
N TRP A 300 -43.67 3.77 6.17
CA TRP A 300 -43.33 5.19 6.11
C TRP A 300 -44.13 5.91 5.02
N THR A 301 -44.46 7.19 5.23
CA THR A 301 -45.08 8.02 4.19
C THR A 301 -44.05 8.38 3.12
N PRO A 302 -44.21 7.90 1.87
CA PRO A 302 -43.25 8.18 0.80
C PRO A 302 -43.33 9.65 0.36
N ASP A 303 -42.20 10.32 0.30
CA ASP A 303 -42.10 11.65 -0.30
C ASP A 303 -42.14 11.54 -1.84
N GLN A 304 -43.32 11.77 -2.42
CA GLN A 304 -43.55 11.66 -3.86
C GLN A 304 -42.70 12.63 -4.69
N LYS A 305 -42.29 13.78 -4.13
CA LYS A 305 -41.43 14.73 -4.87
C LYS A 305 -40.01 14.22 -4.96
N LEU A 306 -39.49 13.71 -3.84
CA LEU A 306 -38.15 13.14 -3.79
C LEU A 306 -38.03 11.92 -4.71
N VAL A 307 -39.04 11.04 -4.74
CA VAL A 307 -39.08 9.87 -5.63
C VAL A 307 -39.03 10.30 -7.10
N ALA A 308 -39.85 11.28 -7.51
CA ALA A 308 -39.87 11.75 -8.89
C ALA A 308 -38.54 12.40 -9.32
N GLU A 309 -37.90 13.16 -8.43
CA GLU A 309 -36.57 13.75 -8.67
C GLU A 309 -35.49 12.68 -8.85
N MET A 310 -35.50 11.64 -8.00
CA MET A 310 -34.56 10.51 -8.10
C MET A 310 -34.79 9.69 -9.37
N GLU A 311 -36.04 9.39 -9.72
CA GLU A 311 -36.39 8.66 -10.95
C GLU A 311 -35.91 9.40 -12.20
N THR A 312 -36.12 10.72 -12.26
CA THR A 312 -35.67 11.53 -13.40
C THR A 312 -34.15 11.48 -13.57
N LYS A 313 -33.39 11.62 -12.47
CA LYS A 313 -31.92 11.52 -12.50
C LYS A 313 -31.45 10.12 -12.92
N ASN A 314 -32.09 9.08 -12.39
CA ASN A 314 -31.75 7.69 -12.69
C ASN A 314 -32.03 7.35 -14.16
N GLU A 315 -33.13 7.85 -14.74
CA GLU A 315 -33.43 7.67 -16.16
C GLU A 315 -32.44 8.41 -17.07
N GLU A 316 -32.01 9.62 -16.70
CA GLU A 316 -31.00 10.36 -17.46
C GLU A 316 -29.64 9.64 -17.46
N GLU A 317 -29.22 9.10 -16.33
CA GLU A 317 -27.97 8.35 -16.21
C GLU A 317 -28.05 6.99 -16.92
N LEU A 318 -29.18 6.29 -16.81
CA LEU A 318 -29.42 5.03 -17.51
C LEU A 318 -29.35 5.23 -19.04
N LYS A 319 -29.96 6.30 -19.58
CA LYS A 319 -29.89 6.61 -21.02
C LYS A 319 -28.45 6.87 -21.48
N LYS A 320 -27.64 7.55 -20.67
CA LYS A 320 -26.21 7.79 -20.99
C LYS A 320 -25.43 6.47 -21.02
N LEU A 321 -25.68 5.59 -20.06
CA LEU A 321 -25.02 4.28 -20.00
C LEU A 321 -25.47 3.37 -21.15
N GLU A 322 -26.75 3.39 -21.53
CA GLU A 322 -27.24 2.62 -22.68
C GLU A 322 -26.61 3.08 -24.00
N LEU A 323 -26.50 4.39 -24.22
CA LEU A 323 -25.76 4.94 -25.37
C LEU A 323 -24.27 4.54 -25.34
N SER A 324 -23.66 4.50 -24.16
CA SER A 324 -22.26 4.06 -24.00
C SER A 324 -22.09 2.56 -24.27
N ILE A 325 -23.10 1.75 -23.95
CA ILE A 325 -23.08 0.30 -24.25
C ILE A 325 -23.25 0.08 -25.75
N GLU A 326 -24.18 0.80 -26.40
CA GLU A 326 -24.38 0.73 -27.85
C GLU A 326 -23.10 1.14 -28.60
N ASP A 327 -22.48 2.26 -28.21
CA ASP A 327 -21.21 2.71 -28.80
C ASP A 327 -20.08 1.71 -28.57
N ALA A 328 -20.00 1.11 -27.36
CA ALA A 328 -19.00 0.09 -27.07
C ALA A 328 -19.22 -1.20 -27.87
N GLN A 329 -20.47 -1.60 -28.11
CA GLN A 329 -20.84 -2.77 -28.90
C GLN A 329 -20.55 -2.59 -30.39
N GLU A 330 -20.75 -1.38 -30.93
CA GLU A 330 -20.52 -1.09 -32.35
C GLU A 330 -19.06 -0.77 -32.66
N ASN A 331 -18.35 -0.06 -31.77
CA ASN A 331 -17.07 0.57 -32.08
C ASN A 331 -15.88 0.09 -31.23
N LEU A 332 -16.09 -0.61 -30.11
CA LEU A 332 -15.04 -0.98 -29.14
C LEU A 332 -14.91 -2.50 -28.94
N GLY A 333 -13.86 -2.90 -28.21
CA GLY A 333 -13.55 -4.30 -27.94
C GLY A 333 -14.32 -4.91 -26.77
N ASP A 334 -14.13 -6.22 -26.57
CA ASP A 334 -14.82 -7.00 -25.53
C ASP A 334 -14.57 -6.48 -24.10
N ILE A 335 -13.44 -5.79 -23.86
CA ILE A 335 -13.08 -5.24 -22.54
C ILE A 335 -13.91 -3.99 -22.24
N GLU A 336 -14.00 -3.06 -23.20
CA GLU A 336 -14.78 -1.84 -23.06
C GLU A 336 -16.28 -2.14 -23.00
N GLN A 337 -16.75 -3.14 -23.77
CA GLN A 337 -18.13 -3.63 -23.68
C GLN A 337 -18.45 -4.19 -22.29
N ARG A 338 -17.54 -4.97 -21.71
CA ARG A 338 -17.68 -5.47 -20.34
C ARG A 338 -17.81 -4.32 -19.34
N ASP A 339 -16.91 -3.33 -19.41
CA ASP A 339 -16.86 -2.23 -18.44
C ASP A 339 -18.12 -1.35 -18.53
N ALA A 340 -18.65 -1.14 -19.73
CA ALA A 340 -19.91 -0.43 -19.93
C ALA A 340 -21.11 -1.18 -19.30
N ILE A 341 -21.16 -2.51 -19.42
CA ILE A 341 -22.21 -3.34 -18.80
C ILE A 341 -22.05 -3.39 -17.27
N LEU A 342 -20.82 -3.45 -16.76
CA LEU A 342 -20.55 -3.41 -15.32
C LEU A 342 -21.00 -2.10 -14.70
N ASN A 343 -20.72 -0.95 -15.35
CA ASN A 343 -21.20 0.36 -14.90
C ASN A 343 -22.73 0.43 -14.86
N LYS A 344 -23.43 -0.22 -15.81
CA LYS A 344 -24.90 -0.37 -15.77
C LYS A 344 -25.36 -1.23 -14.60
N GLY A 345 -24.65 -2.32 -14.31
CA GLY A 345 -24.90 -3.16 -13.12
C GLY A 345 -24.71 -2.40 -11.81
N GLU A 346 -23.65 -1.60 -11.69
CA GLU A 346 -23.39 -0.75 -10.52
C GLU A 346 -24.47 0.33 -10.33
N LEU A 347 -24.97 0.92 -11.42
CA LEU A 347 -26.10 1.84 -11.34
C LEU A 347 -27.36 1.13 -10.80
N TYR A 348 -27.68 -0.08 -11.27
CA TYR A 348 -28.82 -0.83 -10.75
C TYR A 348 -28.64 -1.20 -9.27
N LEU A 349 -27.43 -1.52 -8.83
CA LEU A 349 -27.12 -1.72 -7.41
C LEU A 349 -27.33 -0.46 -6.59
N ARG A 350 -26.89 0.69 -7.12
CA ARG A 350 -27.08 1.99 -6.48
C ARG A 350 -28.57 2.29 -6.32
N ILE A 351 -29.37 2.06 -7.36
CA ILE A 351 -30.83 2.28 -7.34
C ILE A 351 -31.55 1.29 -6.41
N GLY A 352 -30.97 0.10 -6.22
CA GLY A 352 -31.51 -1.01 -5.44
C GLY A 352 -32.39 -1.98 -6.24
N ASP A 353 -32.27 -2.00 -7.56
CA ASP A 353 -33.01 -2.94 -8.43
C ASP A 353 -32.25 -4.28 -8.50
N ARG A 354 -32.65 -5.23 -7.64
CA ARG A 354 -31.99 -6.53 -7.49
C ARG A 354 -32.03 -7.35 -8.78
N GLU A 355 -33.18 -7.45 -9.43
CA GLU A 355 -33.36 -8.35 -10.58
C GLU A 355 -32.52 -7.89 -11.78
N LYS A 356 -32.60 -6.59 -12.11
CA LYS A 356 -31.83 -6.03 -13.22
C LYS A 356 -30.32 -6.00 -12.95
N ALA A 357 -29.92 -5.81 -11.70
CA ALA A 357 -28.51 -5.90 -11.33
C ALA A 357 -27.97 -7.32 -11.59
N VAL A 358 -28.67 -8.36 -11.15
CA VAL A 358 -28.23 -9.76 -11.36
C VAL A 358 -28.13 -10.09 -12.85
N GLU A 359 -29.09 -9.64 -13.66
CA GLU A 359 -29.05 -9.82 -15.12
C GLU A 359 -27.83 -9.14 -15.76
N ALA A 360 -27.56 -7.88 -15.40
CA ALA A 360 -26.42 -7.13 -15.92
C ALA A 360 -25.06 -7.78 -15.53
N PHE A 361 -24.91 -8.23 -14.29
CA PHE A 361 -23.69 -8.90 -13.85
C PHE A 361 -23.49 -10.27 -14.51
N GLU A 362 -24.56 -11.02 -14.78
CA GLU A 362 -24.48 -12.30 -15.50
C GLU A 362 -24.20 -12.09 -17.00
N GLU A 363 -24.68 -11.00 -17.60
CA GLU A 363 -24.30 -10.60 -18.96
C GLU A 363 -22.82 -10.22 -19.03
N ALA A 364 -22.34 -9.38 -18.11
CA ALA A 364 -20.94 -9.02 -18.00
C ALA A 364 -20.04 -10.26 -17.83
N LEU A 365 -20.46 -11.25 -17.04
CA LEU A 365 -19.69 -12.48 -16.80
C LEU A 365 -19.50 -13.34 -18.06
N LYS A 366 -20.42 -13.28 -19.03
CA LYS A 366 -20.30 -14.01 -20.30
C LYS A 366 -19.19 -13.43 -21.19
N ILE A 367 -19.01 -12.12 -21.15
CA ILE A 367 -18.02 -11.39 -21.94
C ILE A 367 -16.67 -11.32 -21.20
N THR A 368 -16.68 -11.40 -19.87
CA THR A 368 -15.47 -11.28 -19.05
C THR A 368 -14.47 -12.41 -19.31
N VAL A 369 -13.29 -12.01 -19.80
CA VAL A 369 -12.11 -12.85 -19.98
C VAL A 369 -11.13 -12.66 -18.81
N GLY A 370 -10.47 -13.75 -18.38
CA GLY A 370 -9.49 -13.73 -17.31
C GLY A 370 -10.08 -14.10 -15.94
N VAL A 371 -9.38 -14.95 -15.19
CA VAL A 371 -9.94 -15.54 -13.96
C VAL A 371 -10.10 -14.51 -12.84
N GLY A 372 -9.20 -13.53 -12.73
CA GLY A 372 -9.29 -12.46 -11.73
C GLY A 372 -10.56 -11.62 -11.87
N ALA A 373 -10.80 -11.05 -13.06
CA ALA A 373 -11.99 -10.22 -13.32
C ALA A 373 -13.31 -11.02 -13.20
N ARG A 374 -13.29 -12.32 -13.57
CA ARG A 374 -14.44 -13.22 -13.36
C ARG A 374 -14.73 -13.43 -11.88
N LEU A 375 -13.68 -13.61 -11.06
CA LEU A 375 -13.82 -13.73 -9.61
C LEU A 375 -14.37 -12.44 -9.00
N ASP A 376 -13.88 -11.26 -9.39
CA ASP A 376 -14.36 -9.99 -8.84
C ASP A 376 -15.86 -9.78 -9.09
N ASN A 377 -16.33 -10.09 -10.31
CA ASN A 377 -17.76 -10.06 -10.64
C ASN A 377 -18.55 -11.06 -9.76
N ILE A 378 -18.07 -12.30 -9.60
CA ILE A 378 -18.73 -13.29 -8.73
C ILE A 378 -18.76 -12.83 -7.27
N LEU A 379 -17.68 -12.24 -6.75
CA LEU A 379 -17.62 -11.69 -5.39
C LEU A 379 -18.64 -10.55 -5.21
N THR A 380 -18.81 -9.67 -6.20
CA THR A 380 -19.89 -8.67 -6.20
C THR A 380 -21.27 -9.30 -6.16
N GLN A 381 -21.52 -10.37 -6.93
CA GLN A 381 -22.80 -11.08 -6.85
C GLN A 381 -23.02 -11.77 -5.49
N ILE A 382 -21.97 -12.27 -4.84
CA ILE A 382 -22.07 -12.81 -3.47
C ILE A 382 -22.44 -11.68 -2.50
N ARG A 383 -21.77 -10.52 -2.57
CA ARG A 383 -22.11 -9.33 -1.78
C ARG A 383 -23.58 -8.94 -1.93
N MET A 384 -24.08 -8.87 -3.15
CA MET A 384 -25.50 -8.62 -3.42
C MET A 384 -26.39 -9.62 -2.67
N ASN A 385 -26.14 -10.91 -2.84
CA ASN A 385 -26.96 -11.93 -2.18
C ASN A 385 -26.92 -11.83 -0.65
N ILE A 386 -25.77 -11.45 -0.06
CA ILE A 386 -25.65 -11.20 1.38
C ILE A 386 -26.48 -9.99 1.80
N PHE A 387 -26.43 -8.89 1.05
CA PHE A 387 -27.19 -7.66 1.32
C PHE A 387 -28.71 -7.91 1.39
N TRP A 388 -29.26 -8.72 0.48
CA TRP A 388 -30.68 -9.11 0.49
C TRP A 388 -30.98 -10.38 1.31
N ASN A 389 -29.99 -10.93 2.02
CA ASN A 389 -30.12 -12.15 2.83
C ASN A 389 -30.62 -13.39 2.03
N ASP A 390 -30.18 -13.53 0.77
CA ASP A 390 -30.46 -14.71 -0.07
C ASP A 390 -29.40 -15.81 0.09
N ILE A 391 -29.67 -16.72 1.01
CA ILE A 391 -28.79 -17.85 1.34
C ILE A 391 -28.59 -18.80 0.14
N GLN A 392 -29.62 -19.02 -0.69
CA GLN A 392 -29.53 -19.96 -1.82
C GLN A 392 -28.68 -19.39 -2.94
N GLY A 393 -28.84 -18.09 -3.24
CA GLY A 393 -28.01 -17.35 -4.17
C GLY A 393 -26.54 -17.31 -3.74
N CYS A 394 -26.26 -17.06 -2.45
CA CYS A 394 -24.91 -17.07 -1.89
C CYS A 394 -24.20 -18.40 -2.16
N LYS A 395 -24.84 -19.53 -1.83
CA LYS A 395 -24.24 -20.86 -2.00
C LYS A 395 -23.85 -21.13 -3.46
N LYS A 396 -24.77 -20.86 -4.39
CA LYS A 396 -24.53 -21.06 -5.83
C LYS A 396 -23.32 -20.25 -6.32
N ASN A 397 -23.19 -19.00 -5.88
CA ASN A 397 -22.11 -18.14 -6.32
C ASN A 397 -20.77 -18.43 -5.62
N ILE A 398 -20.79 -18.88 -4.36
CA ILE A 398 -19.60 -19.40 -3.66
C ILE A 398 -19.06 -20.65 -4.37
N ASP A 399 -19.92 -21.61 -4.72
CA ASP A 399 -19.51 -22.81 -5.46
C ASP A 399 -18.90 -22.45 -6.83
N ARG A 400 -19.44 -21.43 -7.51
CA ARG A 400 -18.87 -20.88 -8.75
C ARG A 400 -17.50 -20.24 -8.49
N ALA A 401 -17.34 -19.46 -7.42
CA ALA A 401 -16.08 -18.82 -7.07
C ALA A 401 -14.98 -19.84 -6.80
N HIS A 402 -15.27 -20.91 -6.05
CA HIS A 402 -14.32 -22.02 -5.84
C HIS A 402 -13.93 -22.72 -7.15
N SER A 403 -14.90 -22.96 -8.04
CA SER A 403 -14.65 -23.57 -9.34
C SER A 403 -13.73 -22.70 -10.21
N GLU A 404 -13.95 -21.38 -10.27
CA GLU A 404 -13.08 -20.46 -10.98
C GLU A 404 -11.69 -20.37 -10.35
N LEU A 405 -11.59 -20.31 -9.01
CA LEU A 405 -10.32 -20.24 -8.28
C LEU A 405 -9.43 -21.48 -8.52
N SER A 406 -10.04 -22.65 -8.78
CA SER A 406 -9.31 -23.88 -9.13
C SER A 406 -8.61 -23.83 -10.49
N LYS A 407 -9.06 -22.96 -11.40
CA LYS A 407 -8.49 -22.77 -12.74
C LYS A 407 -7.26 -21.86 -12.74
N GLY A 408 -6.96 -21.24 -11.61
CA GLY A 408 -5.92 -20.22 -11.44
C GLY A 408 -6.52 -19.03 -10.71
N GLY A 409 -5.91 -18.59 -9.62
CA GLY A 409 -6.49 -17.56 -8.78
C GLY A 409 -5.41 -16.83 -8.02
N ASP A 410 -5.54 -15.51 -8.03
CA ASP A 410 -4.70 -14.60 -7.27
C ASP A 410 -4.76 -14.91 -5.77
N TRP A 411 -3.64 -14.73 -5.08
CA TRP A 411 -3.53 -14.99 -3.65
C TRP A 411 -4.48 -14.10 -2.85
N GLU A 412 -4.64 -12.83 -3.25
CA GLU A 412 -5.52 -11.87 -2.61
C GLU A 412 -7.00 -12.29 -2.69
N ARG A 413 -7.48 -12.67 -3.88
CA ARG A 413 -8.87 -13.10 -4.12
C ARG A 413 -9.22 -14.39 -3.38
N ARG A 414 -8.22 -15.26 -3.15
CA ARG A 414 -8.38 -16.44 -2.29
C ARG A 414 -8.64 -16.06 -0.84
N ASN A 415 -7.96 -15.03 -0.33
CA ASN A 415 -8.17 -14.55 1.03
C ASN A 415 -9.52 -13.85 1.17
N LYS A 416 -9.93 -13.04 0.20
CA LYS A 416 -11.29 -12.47 0.16
C LYS A 416 -12.35 -13.57 0.21
N LEU A 417 -12.24 -14.60 -0.65
CA LEU A 417 -13.21 -15.70 -0.70
C LEU A 417 -13.36 -16.43 0.64
N LYS A 418 -12.28 -16.63 1.41
CA LYS A 418 -12.37 -17.22 2.76
C LYS A 418 -13.23 -16.39 3.71
N VAL A 419 -13.15 -15.06 3.63
CA VAL A 419 -13.98 -14.17 4.46
C VAL A 419 -15.45 -14.29 4.06
N TYR A 420 -15.75 -14.34 2.76
CA TYR A 420 -17.11 -14.59 2.26
C TYR A 420 -17.65 -15.97 2.68
N ASP A 421 -16.83 -17.01 2.60
CA ASP A 421 -17.18 -18.37 3.04
C ASP A 421 -17.48 -18.41 4.54
N GLY A 422 -16.63 -17.78 5.35
CA GLY A 422 -16.83 -17.68 6.80
C GLY A 422 -18.13 -16.97 7.15
N LEU A 423 -18.47 -15.87 6.45
CA LEU A 423 -19.72 -15.16 6.67
C LEU A 423 -20.94 -15.99 6.25
N TYR A 424 -20.89 -16.65 5.09
CA TYR A 424 -21.95 -17.55 4.64
C TYR A 424 -22.17 -18.72 5.62
N GLN A 425 -21.08 -19.33 6.11
CA GLN A 425 -21.14 -20.42 7.10
C GLN A 425 -21.78 -19.94 8.40
N MET A 426 -21.45 -18.73 8.85
CA MET A 426 -22.09 -18.07 9.98
C MET A 426 -23.60 -17.86 9.75
N MET A 427 -24.02 -17.42 8.55
CA MET A 427 -25.45 -17.30 8.18
C MET A 427 -26.18 -18.66 8.21
N THR A 428 -25.51 -19.74 7.81
CA THR A 428 -26.06 -21.10 7.85
C THR A 428 -25.94 -21.81 9.21
N ARG A 429 -25.42 -21.11 10.24
CA ARG A 429 -25.18 -21.63 11.60
C ARG A 429 -24.13 -22.74 11.71
N ASP A 430 -23.19 -22.81 10.76
CA ASP A 430 -22.03 -23.69 10.82
C ASP A 430 -20.83 -22.91 11.40
N PHE A 431 -20.79 -22.83 12.73
CA PHE A 431 -19.77 -22.04 13.43
C PHE A 431 -18.38 -22.69 13.42
N GLU A 432 -18.31 -24.03 13.25
CA GLU A 432 -17.04 -24.77 13.21
C GLU A 432 -16.28 -24.45 11.93
N ALA A 433 -16.96 -24.54 10.79
CA ALA A 433 -16.38 -24.16 9.52
C ALA A 433 -16.03 -22.65 9.50
N ALA A 434 -16.93 -21.80 10.01
CA ALA A 434 -16.74 -20.34 10.01
C ALA A 434 -15.50 -19.92 10.81
N ALA A 435 -15.31 -20.49 12.01
CA ALA A 435 -14.14 -20.21 12.84
C ALA A 435 -12.84 -20.62 12.15
N GLY A 436 -12.83 -21.78 11.47
CA GLY A 436 -11.68 -22.24 10.71
C GLY A 436 -11.31 -21.27 9.57
N GLN A 437 -12.29 -20.78 8.82
CA GLN A 437 -12.06 -19.83 7.73
C GLN A 437 -11.56 -18.48 8.25
N PHE A 438 -12.21 -17.93 9.28
CA PHE A 438 -11.84 -16.64 9.87
C PHE A 438 -10.44 -16.66 10.52
N LEU A 439 -10.10 -17.69 11.30
CA LEU A 439 -8.76 -17.81 11.87
C LEU A 439 -7.68 -17.91 10.77
N SER A 440 -7.97 -18.59 9.67
CA SER A 440 -7.04 -18.72 8.54
C SER A 440 -6.87 -17.44 7.71
N GLY A 441 -7.79 -16.48 7.83
CA GLY A 441 -7.80 -15.21 7.11
C GLY A 441 -7.31 -14.03 7.95
N LEU A 442 -7.12 -14.19 9.27
CA LEU A 442 -6.82 -13.10 10.20
C LEU A 442 -5.54 -12.33 9.88
N GLN A 443 -4.47 -13.02 9.47
CA GLN A 443 -3.19 -12.37 9.15
C GLN A 443 -3.17 -11.72 7.76
N THR A 444 -4.20 -11.97 6.94
CA THR A 444 -4.21 -11.66 5.51
C THR A 444 -5.56 -11.09 5.09
N PHE A 445 -6.19 -10.31 5.97
CA PHE A 445 -7.52 -9.76 5.74
C PHE A 445 -7.47 -8.65 4.68
N THR A 446 -8.23 -8.83 3.59
CA THR A 446 -8.31 -7.87 2.48
C THR A 446 -9.75 -7.57 2.06
N ALA A 447 -10.76 -8.08 2.77
CA ALA A 447 -12.18 -7.95 2.43
C ALA A 447 -12.85 -6.72 3.08
N THR A 448 -12.25 -5.55 2.92
CA THR A 448 -12.73 -4.26 3.46
C THR A 448 -14.11 -3.85 2.92
N GLU A 449 -14.43 -4.32 1.72
CA GLU A 449 -15.71 -4.15 1.03
C GLU A 449 -16.90 -4.86 1.69
N LEU A 450 -16.66 -5.82 2.58
CA LEU A 450 -17.70 -6.61 3.24
C LEU A 450 -17.94 -6.14 4.69
N MET A 451 -16.85 -5.90 5.43
CA MET A 451 -16.92 -5.44 6.81
C MET A 451 -15.60 -4.75 7.21
N PRO A 452 -15.66 -3.83 8.19
CA PRO A 452 -14.46 -3.31 8.83
C PRO A 452 -13.66 -4.42 9.53
N PHE A 453 -12.35 -4.22 9.69
CA PHE A 453 -11.52 -5.22 10.36
C PHE A 453 -11.83 -5.38 11.85
N THR A 454 -12.35 -4.34 12.52
CA THR A 454 -12.87 -4.46 13.89
C THR A 454 -13.95 -5.54 13.98
N ASP A 455 -14.86 -5.51 13.02
CA ASP A 455 -16.03 -6.38 12.98
C ASP A 455 -15.60 -7.79 12.60
N TYR A 456 -14.65 -7.89 11.67
CA TYR A 456 -14.01 -9.16 11.33
C TYR A 456 -13.34 -9.81 12.55
N ILE A 457 -12.55 -9.07 13.34
CA ILE A 457 -11.96 -9.58 14.58
C ILE A 457 -13.06 -10.01 15.56
N PHE A 458 -14.08 -9.17 15.73
CA PHE A 458 -15.20 -9.46 16.63
C PHE A 458 -15.90 -10.78 16.27
N TYR A 459 -16.24 -10.99 14.99
CA TYR A 459 -16.84 -12.24 14.52
C TYR A 459 -15.88 -13.43 14.60
N THR A 460 -14.58 -13.21 14.34
CA THR A 460 -13.56 -14.24 14.50
C THR A 460 -13.50 -14.73 15.94
N VAL A 461 -13.49 -13.82 16.92
CA VAL A 461 -13.46 -14.15 18.35
C VAL A 461 -14.73 -14.90 18.75
N ILE A 462 -15.90 -14.41 18.36
CA ILE A 462 -17.19 -15.03 18.74
C ILE A 462 -17.32 -16.44 18.17
N THR A 463 -17.07 -16.61 16.87
CA THR A 463 -17.18 -17.93 16.23
C THR A 463 -16.14 -18.90 16.80
N SER A 464 -14.91 -18.44 17.06
CA SER A 464 -13.86 -19.25 17.68
C SER A 464 -14.21 -19.67 19.10
N MET A 465 -14.83 -18.78 19.91
CA MET A 465 -15.29 -19.11 21.27
C MET A 465 -16.35 -20.21 21.29
N VAL A 466 -17.20 -20.28 20.26
CA VAL A 466 -18.27 -21.30 20.17
C VAL A 466 -17.74 -22.61 19.62
N ALA A 467 -16.82 -22.57 18.65
CA ALA A 467 -16.40 -23.73 17.88
C ALA A 467 -15.14 -24.44 18.39
N THR A 468 -14.23 -23.74 19.07
CA THR A 468 -12.88 -24.28 19.36
C THR A 468 -12.61 -24.48 20.84
N ASP A 469 -11.79 -25.48 21.15
CA ASP A 469 -11.36 -25.78 22.51
C ASP A 469 -10.53 -24.63 23.11
N ARG A 470 -10.64 -24.44 24.43
CA ARG A 470 -9.97 -23.37 25.19
C ARG A 470 -8.45 -23.26 24.97
N LYS A 471 -7.78 -24.34 24.54
CA LYS A 471 -6.33 -24.38 24.25
C LYS A 471 -5.95 -23.78 22.89
N THR A 472 -6.90 -23.68 21.96
CA THR A 472 -6.69 -23.17 20.61
C THR A 472 -7.02 -21.67 20.52
N VAL A 473 -7.88 -21.18 21.43
CA VAL A 473 -8.29 -19.77 21.54
C VAL A 473 -7.28 -18.93 22.34
N MET A 474 -6.57 -19.52 23.31
CA MET A 474 -5.50 -18.88 24.10
C MET A 474 -4.16 -19.01 23.39
#